data_AF-A0A968HL13-F1
#
_entry.id   AF-A0A968HL13-F1
#
_cell.length_a   1.000
_cell.length_b   1.000
_cell.length_c   1.000
_cell.angle_alpha   90.00
_cell.angle_beta   90.00
_cell.angle_gamma   90.00
#
_symmetry.space_group_name_H-M   'P 1'
#
loop_
_entity.id
_entity.type
_entity.pdbx_description
1 polymer ?
#
loop_
_entity_poly.entity_id
_entity_poly.type
_entity_poly.pdbx_seq_one_letter_code
_entity_poly.pdbx_strand_id
1 'polypeptide(L)'
;FDTGFETFDTGFETFDTGFETFDTGFETGFEETDTEDTGIEICDLPPLHPRQALIETNQTALSGITMDHLLQQAATTIDLVGDPEFTFTRIVDSYATNDQAALAGGSHCDDELVNGEPSLNGYPLMCPRAERFHVGQMDQWFPIAAINRFDLTSGDGSDCGEQRVIMASNANGRAFIIFEARIPNPDPQCGHRGLPPDRRVLDQARRDRGSADPGRRNPYGVHGRPPGSRGAGFEPFLTGVNMTFGSGQIRTNSFDSSPWTLRQFQFVTEGDRLSVVEVPVTDNSFGPLWNDLDPHPQGPACRAAILEGLPRLLSDNVNEMALPMPIECLSAESSDDFTSDYASMLLQGSGAFEVEIADALAELGSDLTPLELANRATFASNCMGCHQLAIGLDLGHGISAPSSMGFVHVDEFSTQPCSGGECFGISAALRNQFIPHRRQVLIDFLEFAGCDEVCEQSNPTGDVATLEGPATIGLPEADVPVEALLAWEKELESMGSPLTIGAGRRVVTDRARVGGQ
;
A
#
# COMPACT_ATOMS: atom_id res chain seq x y z
N PHE A 1 -53.78 27.83 43.65
CA PHE A 1 -54.70 28.97 43.54
C PHE A 1 -53.84 30.14 43.09
N ASP A 2 -53.55 30.24 41.79
CA ASP A 2 -54.39 30.92 40.77
C ASP A 2 -54.42 32.44 41.08
N THR A 3 -54.10 33.38 40.21
CA THR A 3 -54.06 33.41 38.74
C THR A 3 -53.40 34.73 38.31
N GLY A 4 -52.79 34.76 37.13
CA GLY A 4 -52.92 35.86 36.16
C GLY A 4 -52.16 37.17 36.39
N PHE A 5 -51.28 37.50 35.44
CA PHE A 5 -51.12 38.89 34.98
C PHE A 5 -51.10 38.91 33.45
N GLU A 6 -51.93 39.80 32.90
CA GLU A 6 -52.11 40.11 31.49
C GLU A 6 -50.92 40.90 30.94
N THR A 7 -50.56 40.64 29.67
CA THR A 7 -49.71 41.54 28.88
C THR A 7 -50.56 42.23 27.82
N PHE A 8 -50.44 43.55 27.78
CA PHE A 8 -50.91 44.38 26.69
C PHE A 8 -50.00 44.26 25.47
N ASP A 9 -50.66 44.24 24.32
CA ASP A 9 -50.17 44.20 22.94
C ASP A 9 -49.46 45.51 22.53
N THR A 10 -48.30 45.39 21.91
CA THR A 10 -47.77 46.36 20.94
C THR A 10 -47.13 45.62 19.75
N GLY A 11 -47.96 45.09 18.84
CA GLY A 11 -47.85 45.10 17.38
C GLY A 11 -46.54 44.71 16.64
N PHE A 12 -46.69 43.72 15.75
CA PHE A 12 -46.13 43.57 14.37
C PHE A 12 -44.58 43.39 14.21
N GLU A 13 -43.98 42.49 13.42
CA GLU A 13 -44.35 41.65 12.26
C GLU A 13 -43.64 40.28 12.29
N THR A 14 -44.27 39.28 11.67
CA THR A 14 -43.80 37.90 11.49
C THR A 14 -42.76 37.77 10.38
N PHE A 15 -41.72 36.96 10.59
CA PHE A 15 -41.26 36.00 9.59
C PHE A 15 -40.80 34.72 10.28
N ASP A 16 -41.47 33.63 9.91
CA ASP A 16 -41.31 32.24 10.35
C ASP A 16 -40.13 31.59 9.60
N THR A 17 -39.29 30.86 10.32
CA THR A 17 -38.82 29.53 9.90
C THR A 17 -38.31 28.79 11.14
N GLY A 18 -39.17 27.93 11.69
CA GLY A 18 -38.87 27.06 12.81
C GLY A 18 -37.70 26.10 12.57
N PHE A 19 -36.90 25.92 13.62
CA PHE A 19 -35.80 24.97 13.73
C PHE A 19 -35.99 24.19 15.03
N GLU A 20 -36.18 22.87 14.94
CA GLU A 20 -36.13 21.83 16.00
C GLU A 20 -36.56 20.52 15.32
N THR A 21 -35.93 19.34 15.39
CA THR A 21 -34.88 18.74 16.23
C THR A 21 -34.23 17.61 15.40
N PHE A 22 -32.93 17.32 15.60
CA PHE A 22 -32.28 16.14 15.03
C PHE A 22 -32.60 14.92 15.89
N ASP A 23 -33.41 14.00 15.34
CA ASP A 23 -33.59 12.64 15.84
C ASP A 23 -32.54 11.72 15.19
N THR A 24 -31.84 10.97 16.04
CA THR A 24 -30.87 9.96 15.68
C THR A 24 -31.58 8.67 15.27
N GLY A 25 -31.85 8.51 13.97
CA GLY A 25 -32.51 7.35 13.40
C GLY A 25 -31.78 6.82 12.16
N PHE A 26 -30.98 5.78 12.37
CA PHE A 26 -30.41 4.92 11.35
C PHE A 26 -31.53 4.06 10.74
N GLU A 27 -31.91 4.30 9.47
CA GLU A 27 -32.55 3.29 8.61
C GLU A 27 -32.13 3.48 7.14
N THR A 28 -31.88 2.34 6.50
CA THR A 28 -31.48 2.13 5.12
C THR A 28 -32.59 2.45 4.13
N GLY A 29 -32.32 3.23 3.08
CA GLY A 29 -33.25 3.40 1.96
C GLY A 29 -32.63 4.19 0.81
N PHE A 30 -32.48 3.54 -0.34
CA PHE A 30 -32.16 4.15 -1.61
C PHE A 30 -33.31 5.06 -2.04
N GLU A 31 -33.03 6.31 -2.41
CA GLU A 31 -33.90 7.10 -3.30
C GLU A 31 -33.05 7.78 -4.37
N GLU A 32 -33.51 7.61 -5.61
CA GLU A 32 -32.96 8.17 -6.85
C GLU A 32 -32.99 9.70 -6.80
N THR A 33 -31.84 10.33 -6.98
CA THR A 33 -31.77 11.74 -7.34
C THR A 33 -31.83 11.87 -8.85
N ASP A 34 -32.95 12.38 -9.36
CA ASP A 34 -33.09 12.89 -10.72
C ASP A 34 -32.07 14.02 -10.96
N THR A 35 -31.01 13.73 -11.71
CA THR A 35 -30.09 14.74 -12.24
C THR A 35 -30.58 15.19 -13.59
N GLU A 36 -30.73 16.51 -13.78
CA GLU A 36 -31.05 17.12 -15.07
C GLU A 36 -30.04 16.67 -16.15
N ASP A 37 -30.60 16.17 -17.26
CA ASP A 37 -29.91 15.65 -18.43
C ASP A 37 -29.04 16.72 -19.11
N THR A 38 -27.73 16.63 -18.91
CA THR A 38 -26.73 17.48 -19.59
C THR A 38 -26.28 16.92 -20.94
N GLY A 39 -26.93 15.88 -21.48
CA GLY A 39 -26.62 15.31 -22.79
C GLY A 39 -25.24 14.65 -22.88
N ILE A 40 -24.60 14.35 -21.74
CA ILE A 40 -23.46 13.45 -21.66
C ILE A 40 -24.06 12.05 -21.46
N GLU A 41 -23.82 11.14 -22.40
CA GLU A 41 -24.21 9.73 -22.28
C GLU A 41 -23.36 9.10 -21.16
N ILE A 42 -23.79 9.25 -19.91
CA ILE A 42 -23.15 8.62 -18.76
C ILE A 42 -23.30 7.12 -18.95
N CYS A 43 -22.18 6.41 -19.03
CA CYS A 43 -22.20 4.95 -19.02
C CYS A 43 -22.93 4.47 -17.77
N ASP A 44 -23.97 3.65 -17.93
CA ASP A 44 -24.66 2.99 -16.81
C ASP A 44 -23.67 2.08 -16.06
N LEU A 45 -22.97 2.64 -15.07
CA LEU A 45 -22.01 1.90 -14.25
C LEU A 45 -22.78 0.93 -13.34
N PRO A 46 -22.41 -0.36 -13.29
CA PRO A 46 -23.03 -1.30 -12.37
C PRO A 46 -22.79 -0.86 -10.91
N PRO A 47 -23.70 -1.18 -9.97
CA PRO A 47 -23.45 -0.98 -8.55
C PRO A 47 -22.14 -1.66 -8.13
N LEU A 48 -21.16 -0.86 -7.71
CA LEU A 48 -19.86 -1.35 -7.26
C LEU A 48 -19.94 -1.69 -5.76
N HIS A 49 -19.79 -2.96 -5.39
CA HIS A 49 -19.66 -3.40 -3.99
C HIS A 49 -18.20 -3.25 -3.52
N PRO A 50 -17.85 -2.24 -2.70
CA PRO A 50 -16.44 -1.93 -2.42
C PRO A 50 -15.71 -3.07 -1.71
N ARG A 51 -16.40 -3.80 -0.82
CA ARG A 51 -15.83 -4.97 -0.13
C ARG A 51 -15.57 -6.17 -1.03
N GLN A 52 -16.16 -6.25 -2.22
CA GLN A 52 -15.86 -7.34 -3.16
C GLN A 52 -14.85 -6.86 -4.21
N ALA A 53 -14.96 -5.61 -4.64
CA ALA A 53 -14.13 -5.05 -5.69
C ALA A 53 -12.75 -4.55 -5.21
N LEU A 54 -12.63 -4.12 -3.94
CA LEU A 54 -11.43 -3.46 -3.42
C LEU A 54 -10.77 -4.19 -2.25
N ILE A 55 -11.53 -4.94 -1.45
CA ILE A 55 -11.02 -5.65 -0.27
C ILE A 55 -11.87 -6.88 0.10
N GLU A 56 -11.68 -7.97 -0.61
CA GLU A 56 -12.33 -9.23 -0.30
C GLU A 56 -11.75 -9.83 0.99
N THR A 57 -12.62 -10.01 1.98
CA THR A 57 -12.30 -10.53 3.33
C THR A 57 -13.22 -11.68 3.72
N ASN A 58 -14.11 -12.13 2.82
CA ASN A 58 -15.02 -13.24 3.04
C ASN A 58 -14.24 -14.57 3.10
N GLN A 59 -14.36 -15.28 4.21
CA GLN A 59 -13.61 -16.52 4.45
C GLN A 59 -13.85 -17.59 3.37
N THR A 60 -15.08 -17.71 2.88
CA THR A 60 -15.44 -18.68 1.84
C THR A 60 -14.90 -18.26 0.47
N ALA A 61 -14.79 -16.96 0.17
CA ALA A 61 -14.15 -16.49 -1.06
C ALA A 61 -12.64 -16.68 -1.05
N LEU A 62 -12.03 -16.64 0.14
CA LEU A 62 -10.60 -16.86 0.33
C LEU A 62 -10.26 -18.35 0.50
N SER A 63 -11.26 -19.22 0.72
CA SER A 63 -11.05 -20.65 0.99
C SER A 63 -10.47 -21.33 -0.25
N GLY A 64 -9.18 -21.68 -0.17
CA GLY A 64 -8.43 -22.26 -1.28
C GLY A 64 -7.14 -21.50 -1.60
N ILE A 65 -7.01 -20.25 -1.13
CA ILE A 65 -5.74 -19.53 -1.20
C ILE A 65 -4.87 -20.05 -0.05
N THR A 66 -3.76 -20.71 -0.37
CA THR A 66 -2.79 -21.22 0.61
C THR A 66 -1.41 -20.66 0.32
N MET A 67 -0.52 -20.62 1.32
CA MET A 67 0.86 -20.19 1.09
C MET A 67 1.56 -21.03 0.01
N ASP A 68 1.32 -22.35 0.04
CA ASP A 68 1.75 -23.30 -1.00
C ASP A 68 1.30 -22.86 -2.39
N HIS A 69 -0.01 -22.58 -2.58
CA HIS A 69 -0.55 -22.08 -3.85
C HIS A 69 0.19 -20.82 -4.29
N LEU A 70 0.26 -19.80 -3.42
CA LEU A 70 0.81 -18.49 -3.76
C LEU A 70 2.25 -18.59 -4.27
N LEU A 71 3.11 -19.28 -3.53
CA LEU A 71 4.54 -19.42 -3.86
C LEU A 71 4.76 -20.38 -5.06
N GLN A 72 3.98 -21.46 -5.14
CA GLN A 72 4.00 -22.38 -6.29
C GLN A 72 3.65 -21.63 -7.58
N GLN A 73 2.59 -20.81 -7.54
CA GLN A 73 2.16 -20.04 -8.70
C GLN A 73 3.19 -18.96 -9.06
N ALA A 74 3.71 -18.23 -8.08
CA ALA A 74 4.73 -17.21 -8.31
C ALA A 74 5.98 -17.75 -9.01
N ALA A 75 6.40 -18.98 -8.68
CA ALA A 75 7.55 -19.64 -9.32
C ALA A 75 7.20 -20.18 -10.72
N THR A 76 6.10 -20.93 -10.83
CA THR A 76 5.82 -21.67 -12.08
C THR A 76 5.32 -20.81 -13.22
N THR A 77 4.77 -19.62 -12.96
CA THR A 77 4.37 -18.69 -14.04
C THR A 77 5.56 -18.05 -14.76
N ILE A 78 6.77 -18.21 -14.21
CA ILE A 78 8.04 -17.73 -14.79
C ILE A 78 9.02 -18.89 -15.04
N ASP A 79 8.48 -20.10 -15.25
CA ASP A 79 9.23 -21.31 -15.60
C ASP A 79 10.30 -21.75 -14.59
N LEU A 80 10.16 -21.36 -13.31
CA LEU A 80 10.98 -21.89 -12.21
C LEU A 80 10.39 -23.18 -11.64
N VAL A 81 11.24 -23.96 -10.96
CA VAL A 81 10.83 -25.08 -10.14
C VAL A 81 9.98 -24.56 -8.97
N GLY A 82 8.72 -24.99 -8.93
CA GLY A 82 7.86 -24.72 -7.79
C GLY A 82 8.30 -25.52 -6.58
N ASP A 83 8.91 -24.82 -5.63
CA ASP A 83 9.31 -25.33 -4.31
C ASP A 83 8.86 -24.32 -3.24
N PRO A 84 7.57 -24.35 -2.86
CA PRO A 84 6.99 -23.38 -1.95
C PRO A 84 7.66 -23.36 -0.58
N GLU A 85 7.98 -24.54 -0.03
CA GLU A 85 8.63 -24.65 1.28
C GLU A 85 10.03 -24.04 1.26
N PHE A 86 10.78 -24.21 0.17
CA PHE A 86 12.07 -23.54 0.00
C PHE A 86 11.93 -22.01 0.00
N THR A 87 11.00 -21.47 -0.79
CA THR A 87 10.79 -20.02 -0.88
C THR A 87 10.30 -19.44 0.46
N PHE A 88 9.38 -20.14 1.13
CA PHE A 88 8.88 -19.77 2.45
C PHE A 88 10.02 -19.80 3.49
N THR A 89 10.84 -20.85 3.48
CA THR A 89 12.00 -20.96 4.36
C THR A 89 12.99 -19.83 4.10
N ARG A 90 13.21 -19.38 2.86
CA ARG A 90 14.04 -18.21 2.54
C ARG A 90 13.53 -16.90 3.15
N ILE A 91 12.21 -16.68 3.14
CA ILE A 91 11.61 -15.52 3.83
C ILE A 91 11.87 -15.62 5.33
N VAL A 92 11.69 -16.79 5.92
CA VAL A 92 11.83 -16.99 7.37
C VAL A 92 13.30 -16.97 7.83
N ASP A 93 14.22 -17.54 7.06
CA ASP A 93 15.66 -17.58 7.37
C ASP A 93 16.31 -16.18 7.34
N SER A 94 15.71 -15.21 6.65
CA SER A 94 16.16 -13.80 6.72
C SER A 94 16.17 -13.23 8.15
N TYR A 95 15.40 -13.81 9.06
CA TYR A 95 15.37 -13.45 10.48
C TYR A 95 16.42 -14.18 11.33
N ALA A 96 17.13 -15.15 10.76
CA ALA A 96 18.22 -15.88 11.41
C ALA A 96 19.58 -15.27 11.05
N THR A 97 20.57 -15.51 11.91
CA THR A 97 21.99 -15.39 11.52
C THR A 97 22.36 -16.54 10.59
N ASN A 98 23.42 -16.36 9.80
CA ASN A 98 23.96 -17.38 8.91
C ASN A 98 24.23 -18.73 9.61
N ASP A 99 24.71 -18.71 10.86
CA ASP A 99 25.02 -19.94 11.62
C ASP A 99 23.77 -20.62 12.23
N GLN A 100 22.61 -19.95 12.18
CA GLN A 100 21.34 -20.40 12.75
C GLN A 100 20.26 -20.65 11.70
N ALA A 101 20.52 -20.35 10.43
CA ALA A 101 19.61 -20.55 9.31
C ALA A 101 19.34 -22.04 9.04
N ALA A 102 18.14 -22.34 8.55
CA ALA A 102 17.75 -23.70 8.17
C ALA A 102 18.37 -24.12 6.83
N LEU A 103 18.49 -23.18 5.89
CA LEU A 103 19.12 -23.37 4.59
C LEU A 103 20.47 -22.65 4.53
N ALA A 104 21.43 -23.24 3.81
CA ALA A 104 22.69 -22.57 3.51
C ALA A 104 22.51 -21.55 2.38
N GLY A 105 23.25 -20.43 2.42
CA GLY A 105 23.14 -19.34 1.44
C GLY A 105 21.84 -18.55 1.58
N GLY A 106 21.50 -17.69 0.62
CA GLY A 106 20.37 -16.77 0.74
C GLY A 106 20.63 -15.61 1.72
N SER A 107 19.64 -14.73 1.88
CA SER A 107 19.74 -13.59 2.79
C SER A 107 19.52 -13.97 4.25
N HIS A 108 20.34 -13.40 5.13
CA HIS A 108 20.28 -13.51 6.59
C HIS A 108 20.44 -12.13 7.23
N CYS A 109 19.96 -11.97 8.46
CA CYS A 109 19.98 -10.67 9.12
C CYS A 109 21.38 -10.20 9.57
N ASP A 110 22.42 -11.03 9.43
CA ASP A 110 23.81 -10.69 9.75
C ASP A 110 24.74 -10.65 8.52
N ASP A 111 24.17 -10.63 7.30
CA ASP A 111 24.94 -10.52 6.05
C ASP A 111 25.66 -9.17 5.90
N GLU A 112 25.01 -8.09 6.35
CA GLU A 112 25.59 -6.74 6.39
C GLU A 112 25.80 -6.31 7.85
N LEU A 113 27.01 -5.79 8.13
CA LEU A 113 27.38 -5.32 9.46
C LEU A 113 27.96 -3.90 9.39
N VAL A 114 27.43 -2.99 10.19
CA VAL A 114 27.99 -1.66 10.43
C VAL A 114 28.56 -1.62 11.85
N ASN A 115 29.86 -1.40 11.97
CA ASN A 115 30.58 -1.43 13.25
C ASN A 115 30.44 -2.76 14.02
N GLY A 116 30.22 -3.87 13.30
CA GLY A 116 30.05 -5.20 13.88
C GLY A 116 28.63 -5.50 14.36
N GLU A 117 27.69 -4.56 14.18
CA GLU A 117 26.27 -4.78 14.45
C GLU A 117 25.50 -5.02 13.15
N PRO A 118 24.51 -5.92 13.15
CA PRO A 118 23.58 -6.15 12.06
C PRO A 118 22.96 -4.87 11.49
N SER A 119 23.05 -4.72 10.16
CA SER A 119 22.47 -3.60 9.44
C SER A 119 21.86 -4.04 8.12
N LEU A 120 21.06 -3.15 7.55
CA LEU A 120 20.67 -3.20 6.14
C LEU A 120 20.61 -1.77 5.62
N ASN A 121 21.27 -1.51 4.49
CA ASN A 121 21.35 -0.16 3.90
C ASN A 121 21.98 0.86 4.86
N GLY A 122 22.92 0.40 5.69
CA GLY A 122 23.59 1.22 6.70
C GLY A 122 22.77 1.52 7.97
N TYR A 123 21.51 1.07 8.06
CA TYR A 123 20.64 1.27 9.22
C TYR A 123 20.57 0.04 10.13
N PRO A 124 20.39 0.19 11.45
CA PRO A 124 20.32 -0.93 12.37
C PRO A 124 19.20 -1.91 12.02
N LEU A 125 19.50 -3.21 12.08
CA LEU A 125 18.56 -4.30 11.87
C LEU A 125 18.57 -5.22 13.08
N MET A 126 17.42 -5.60 13.64
CA MET A 126 17.41 -6.55 14.75
C MET A 126 17.74 -7.97 14.29
N CYS A 127 18.74 -8.60 14.91
CA CYS A 127 19.17 -9.95 14.53
C CYS A 127 19.78 -10.72 15.72
N PRO A 128 19.53 -12.03 15.85
CA PRO A 128 18.46 -12.77 15.18
C PRO A 128 17.10 -12.48 15.82
N ARG A 129 16.02 -12.92 15.15
CA ARG A 129 14.66 -12.81 15.66
C ARG A 129 13.96 -14.16 15.83
N ALA A 130 12.88 -14.19 16.62
CA ALA A 130 12.12 -15.41 16.91
C ALA A 130 11.33 -15.93 15.70
N GLU A 131 11.07 -15.04 14.75
CA GLU A 131 10.40 -15.24 13.48
C GLU A 131 11.02 -16.40 12.69
N ARG A 132 12.33 -16.63 12.82
CA ARG A 132 13.01 -17.79 12.21
C ARG A 132 12.42 -19.15 12.59
N PHE A 133 11.67 -19.24 13.70
CA PHE A 133 11.08 -20.50 14.15
C PHE A 133 9.82 -20.89 13.36
N HIS A 134 9.38 -20.07 12.41
CA HIS A 134 8.31 -20.43 11.47
C HIS A 134 8.74 -21.46 10.39
N VAL A 135 10.02 -21.82 10.28
CA VAL A 135 10.49 -22.86 9.34
C VAL A 135 9.69 -24.15 9.52
N GLY A 136 9.22 -24.75 8.43
CA GLY A 136 8.41 -25.96 8.45
C GLY A 136 6.95 -25.76 8.87
N GLN A 137 6.47 -24.52 9.00
CA GLN A 137 5.10 -24.19 9.41
C GLN A 137 4.30 -23.51 8.29
N MET A 138 4.70 -23.66 7.02
CA MET A 138 4.03 -23.04 5.88
C MET A 138 2.53 -23.35 5.82
N ASP A 139 2.13 -24.56 6.23
CA ASP A 139 0.75 -25.02 6.24
C ASP A 139 -0.13 -24.38 7.31
N GLN A 140 0.46 -23.65 8.27
CA GLN A 140 -0.25 -22.92 9.32
C GLN A 140 -0.69 -21.51 8.90
N TRP A 141 -0.33 -21.09 7.69
CA TRP A 141 -0.66 -19.77 7.15
C TRP A 141 -1.99 -19.81 6.40
N PHE A 142 -2.86 -18.84 6.69
CA PHE A 142 -4.19 -18.73 6.09
C PHE A 142 -4.48 -17.32 5.57
N PRO A 143 -5.28 -17.18 4.50
CA PRO A 143 -5.58 -15.88 3.90
C PRO A 143 -6.62 -15.12 4.72
N ILE A 144 -6.41 -13.82 4.91
CA ILE A 144 -7.37 -12.94 5.58
C ILE A 144 -7.91 -11.82 4.69
N ALA A 145 -7.19 -11.49 3.61
CA ALA A 145 -7.66 -10.52 2.64
C ALA A 145 -7.04 -10.74 1.26
N ALA A 146 -7.82 -10.44 0.22
CA ALA A 146 -7.31 -10.08 -1.08
C ALA A 146 -7.72 -8.62 -1.35
N ILE A 147 -6.82 -7.78 -1.85
CA ILE A 147 -7.02 -6.33 -1.98
C ILE A 147 -6.66 -5.87 -3.38
N ASN A 148 -7.49 -4.99 -3.95
CA ASN A 148 -7.20 -4.31 -5.20
C ASN A 148 -6.89 -2.84 -4.92
N ARG A 149 -5.62 -2.47 -5.05
CA ARG A 149 -5.10 -1.10 -4.93
C ARG A 149 -5.03 -0.45 -6.30
N PHE A 150 -6.18 -0.36 -6.95
CA PHE A 150 -6.30 0.32 -8.24
C PHE A 150 -5.95 1.82 -8.14
N ASP A 151 -6.12 2.41 -6.97
CA ASP A 151 -5.65 3.76 -6.64
C ASP A 151 -4.13 3.95 -6.78
N LEU A 152 -3.36 2.85 -6.81
CA LEU A 152 -1.92 2.87 -7.03
C LEU A 152 -1.53 2.71 -8.51
N THR A 153 -2.50 2.72 -9.44
CA THR A 153 -2.22 2.77 -10.89
C THR A 153 -1.39 3.99 -11.21
N SER A 154 -0.27 3.79 -11.92
CA SER A 154 0.60 4.88 -12.33
C SER A 154 -0.14 5.91 -13.19
N GLY A 155 0.20 7.18 -12.98
CA GLY A 155 -0.47 8.33 -13.61
C GLY A 155 -0.23 8.44 -15.13
N ASP A 156 0.77 7.74 -15.66
CA ASP A 156 1.00 7.53 -17.10
C ASP A 156 0.35 6.23 -17.62
N GLY A 157 -0.18 5.39 -16.72
CA GLY A 157 -0.74 4.09 -17.03
C GLY A 157 0.30 3.02 -17.30
N SER A 158 1.55 3.14 -16.88
CA SER A 158 2.57 2.08 -17.07
C SER A 158 2.20 0.75 -16.39
N ASP A 159 1.36 0.79 -15.35
CA ASP A 159 0.84 -0.36 -14.63
C ASP A 159 -0.63 -0.17 -14.24
N CYS A 160 -1.30 -1.28 -13.93
CA CYS A 160 -2.70 -1.36 -13.50
C CYS A 160 -2.87 -1.25 -11.97
N GLY A 161 -1.89 -0.64 -11.29
CA GLY A 161 -1.85 -0.58 -9.84
C GLY A 161 -1.38 -1.90 -9.24
N GLU A 162 -1.87 -2.20 -8.03
CA GLU A 162 -1.31 -3.28 -7.21
C GLU A 162 -2.42 -4.19 -6.66
N GLN A 163 -2.13 -5.49 -6.60
CA GLN A 163 -3.03 -6.50 -6.03
C GLN A 163 -2.33 -7.20 -4.88
N ARG A 164 -3.01 -7.29 -3.73
CA ARG A 164 -2.44 -7.84 -2.51
C ARG A 164 -3.14 -9.10 -2.05
N VAL A 165 -2.40 -10.02 -1.46
CA VAL A 165 -2.92 -11.09 -0.61
C VAL A 165 -2.24 -11.01 0.75
N ILE A 166 -3.04 -10.97 1.82
CA ILE A 166 -2.55 -10.99 3.20
C ILE A 166 -2.74 -12.40 3.76
N MET A 167 -1.63 -13.01 4.15
CA MET A 167 -1.57 -14.28 4.86
C MET A 167 -1.26 -14.02 6.34
N ALA A 168 -1.95 -14.71 7.23
CA ALA A 168 -1.72 -14.65 8.67
C ALA A 168 -1.33 -16.04 9.20
N SER A 169 -0.54 -16.07 10.27
CA SER A 169 -0.28 -17.26 11.08
C SER A 169 -0.39 -16.90 12.56
N ASN A 170 -0.97 -17.82 13.32
CA ASN A 170 -1.09 -17.74 14.78
C ASN A 170 -0.44 -18.96 15.48
N ALA A 171 0.27 -19.81 14.72
CA ALA A 171 0.75 -21.10 15.21
C ALA A 171 2.00 -21.00 16.09
N ASN A 172 2.92 -20.10 15.73
CA ASN A 172 4.15 -19.84 16.47
C ASN A 172 4.31 -18.34 16.72
N GLY A 173 3.36 -17.80 17.49
CA GLY A 173 3.14 -16.36 17.61
C GLY A 173 2.32 -15.81 16.45
N ARG A 174 2.13 -14.49 16.44
CA ARG A 174 1.28 -13.78 15.49
C ARG A 174 2.18 -13.18 14.41
N ALA A 175 1.96 -13.54 13.16
CA ALA A 175 2.74 -13.04 12.03
C ALA A 175 1.91 -12.90 10.77
N PHE A 176 2.32 -11.99 9.89
CA PHE A 176 1.70 -11.75 8.59
C PHE A 176 2.74 -11.71 7.48
N ILE A 177 2.36 -12.20 6.31
CA ILE A 177 3.08 -12.04 5.04
C ILE A 177 2.09 -11.45 4.06
N ILE A 178 2.49 -10.37 3.40
CA ILE A 178 1.69 -9.64 2.43
C ILE A 178 2.42 -9.72 1.10
N PHE A 179 1.76 -10.33 0.11
CA PHE A 179 2.23 -10.34 -1.27
C PHE A 179 1.59 -9.17 -1.99
N GLU A 180 2.37 -8.19 -2.44
CA GLU A 180 1.91 -6.94 -3.03
C GLU A 180 2.37 -6.86 -4.49
N ALA A 181 1.61 -7.47 -5.40
CA ALA A 181 1.99 -7.57 -6.80
C ALA A 181 1.62 -6.31 -7.58
N ARG A 182 2.61 -5.68 -8.22
CA ARG A 182 2.38 -4.58 -9.18
C ARG A 182 2.05 -5.17 -10.55
N ILE A 183 0.93 -4.76 -11.13
CA ILE A 183 0.38 -5.41 -12.32
C ILE A 183 0.79 -4.62 -13.56
N PRO A 184 1.65 -5.14 -14.44
CA PRO A 184 2.04 -4.39 -15.64
C PRO A 184 0.82 -4.06 -16.50
N ASN A 185 0.85 -2.91 -17.17
CA ASN A 185 -0.10 -2.62 -18.24
C ASN A 185 0.24 -3.52 -19.43
N PRO A 186 -0.69 -4.32 -19.96
CA PRO A 186 -0.42 -5.17 -21.14
C PRO A 186 -0.15 -4.34 -22.40
N ASP A 187 -0.60 -3.09 -22.41
CA ASP A 187 -0.54 -2.15 -23.52
C ASP A 187 -0.02 -0.78 -23.04
N PRO A 188 1.23 -0.68 -22.54
CA PRO A 188 1.74 0.53 -21.92
C PRO A 188 1.78 1.72 -22.91
N GLN A 189 1.90 1.44 -24.21
CA GLN A 189 1.82 2.45 -25.28
C GLN A 189 0.45 3.17 -25.37
N CYS A 190 -0.61 2.57 -24.83
CA CYS A 190 -1.94 3.15 -24.80
C CYS A 190 -2.20 3.93 -23.49
N GLY A 191 -1.20 4.03 -22.60
CA GLY A 191 -1.35 4.62 -21.26
C GLY A 191 -2.57 4.05 -20.54
N HIS A 192 -3.39 4.93 -19.94
CA HIS A 192 -4.63 4.54 -19.24
C HIS A 192 -5.65 3.79 -20.11
N ARG A 193 -5.60 3.93 -21.45
CA ARG A 193 -6.49 3.19 -22.36
C ARG A 193 -6.03 1.75 -22.61
N GLY A 194 -4.76 1.46 -22.32
CA GLY A 194 -4.20 0.10 -22.36
C GLY A 194 -4.50 -0.69 -21.10
N LEU A 195 -4.83 0.02 -20.02
CA LEU A 195 -5.42 -0.61 -18.86
C LEU A 195 -6.72 -1.26 -19.34
N PRO A 196 -6.90 -2.57 -19.15
CA PRO A 196 -8.09 -3.24 -19.60
C PRO A 196 -9.24 -2.51 -18.93
N PRO A 197 -10.20 -1.93 -19.68
CA PRO A 197 -11.33 -1.24 -19.08
C PRO A 197 -12.04 -2.26 -18.20
N ASP A 198 -11.74 -2.16 -16.92
CA ASP A 198 -12.20 -2.95 -15.80
C ASP A 198 -12.55 -4.41 -16.06
N ARG A 199 -11.95 -5.18 -16.98
CA ARG A 199 -12.42 -6.57 -17.18
C ARG A 199 -12.27 -7.42 -15.91
N ARG A 200 -11.39 -7.08 -14.96
CA ARG A 200 -11.34 -7.72 -13.63
C ARG A 200 -12.37 -7.16 -12.64
N VAL A 201 -12.42 -5.83 -12.49
CA VAL A 201 -13.31 -5.12 -11.56
C VAL A 201 -14.75 -5.12 -12.06
N LEU A 202 -15.00 -4.82 -13.33
CA LEU A 202 -16.26 -4.95 -14.05
C LEU A 202 -16.68 -6.41 -14.16
N ASP A 203 -15.80 -7.39 -14.45
CA ASP A 203 -16.25 -8.79 -14.38
C ASP A 203 -16.56 -9.20 -12.92
N GLN A 204 -15.83 -8.71 -11.92
CA GLN A 204 -16.14 -8.94 -10.50
C GLN A 204 -17.49 -8.31 -10.14
N ALA A 205 -17.66 -7.01 -10.39
CA ALA A 205 -18.92 -6.26 -10.22
C ALA A 205 -20.09 -6.86 -11.03
N ARG A 206 -19.82 -7.46 -12.21
CA ARG A 206 -20.81 -8.17 -13.03
C ARG A 206 -21.10 -9.60 -12.53
N ARG A 207 -20.11 -10.33 -12.02
CA ARG A 207 -20.27 -11.65 -11.35
C ARG A 207 -21.02 -11.50 -10.02
N ASP A 208 -20.84 -10.36 -9.37
CA ASP A 208 -21.47 -10.00 -8.10
C ASP A 208 -22.90 -9.48 -8.26
N ARG A 209 -23.42 -9.31 -9.50
CA ARG A 209 -24.86 -9.07 -9.76
C ARG A 209 -25.78 -10.22 -9.27
N GLY A 210 -25.25 -11.27 -8.63
CA GLY A 210 -26.10 -12.28 -7.98
C GLY A 210 -25.46 -13.63 -7.56
N SER A 211 -24.13 -13.79 -7.49
CA SER A 211 -23.57 -15.04 -6.94
C SER A 211 -23.68 -15.07 -5.41
N ALA A 212 -24.71 -15.75 -4.89
CA ALA A 212 -24.83 -16.08 -3.46
C ALA A 212 -23.78 -17.09 -2.97
N ASP A 213 -22.88 -17.55 -3.85
CA ASP A 213 -21.86 -18.56 -3.56
C ASP A 213 -20.45 -17.91 -3.59
N PRO A 214 -19.91 -17.50 -2.44
CA PRO A 214 -18.54 -16.98 -2.35
C PRO A 214 -17.49 -17.99 -2.79
N GLY A 215 -17.75 -19.30 -2.68
CA GLY A 215 -16.76 -20.35 -2.98
C GLY A 215 -16.42 -20.46 -4.46
N ARG A 216 -17.12 -19.71 -5.32
CA ARG A 216 -16.83 -19.57 -6.75
C ARG A 216 -16.12 -18.26 -7.09
N ARG A 217 -15.91 -17.37 -6.12
CA ARG A 217 -15.15 -16.14 -6.32
C ARG A 217 -13.67 -16.52 -6.40
N ASN A 218 -13.02 -16.04 -7.46
CA ASN A 218 -11.55 -16.09 -7.58
C ASN A 218 -11.09 -14.64 -7.46
N PRO A 219 -10.91 -14.11 -6.23
CA PRO A 219 -10.67 -12.69 -6.02
C PRO A 219 -9.46 -12.26 -6.86
N TYR A 220 -9.71 -11.31 -7.77
CA TYR A 220 -8.72 -10.71 -8.68
C TYR A 220 -7.97 -11.67 -9.61
N GLY A 221 -8.35 -12.95 -9.64
CA GLY A 221 -7.66 -13.99 -10.40
C GLY A 221 -6.49 -14.63 -9.66
N VAL A 222 -6.50 -14.65 -8.32
CA VAL A 222 -5.48 -15.33 -7.47
C VAL A 222 -5.20 -16.74 -7.97
N HIS A 223 -6.24 -17.54 -8.26
CA HIS A 223 -6.08 -18.93 -8.72
C HIS A 223 -5.76 -19.07 -10.21
N GLY A 224 -5.42 -17.97 -10.90
CA GLY A 224 -5.28 -17.95 -12.35
C GLY A 224 -6.60 -18.17 -13.10
N ARG A 225 -6.54 -18.33 -14.42
CA ARG A 225 -7.70 -18.63 -15.27
C ARG A 225 -7.73 -20.10 -15.68
N PRO A 226 -8.92 -20.73 -15.84
CA PRO A 226 -9.01 -22.06 -16.43
C PRO A 226 -8.43 -22.09 -17.85
N PRO A 227 -7.74 -23.17 -18.26
CA PRO A 227 -7.21 -23.30 -19.62
C PRO A 227 -8.31 -23.13 -20.68
N GLY A 228 -8.07 -22.26 -21.68
CA GLY A 228 -8.94 -22.10 -22.85
C GLY A 228 -10.02 -21.00 -22.77
N SER A 229 -10.03 -20.14 -21.73
CA SER A 229 -10.90 -18.96 -21.70
C SER A 229 -10.50 -17.92 -22.76
N ARG A 230 -11.43 -17.50 -23.64
CA ARG A 230 -11.21 -16.42 -24.62
C ARG A 230 -11.16 -15.06 -23.92
N GLY A 231 -10.10 -14.28 -24.19
CA GLY A 231 -9.83 -12.96 -23.63
C GLY A 231 -8.35 -12.86 -23.32
N ALA A 232 -7.56 -12.56 -24.35
CA ALA A 232 -6.10 -12.49 -24.32
C ALA A 232 -5.60 -11.39 -23.37
N GLY A 233 -4.47 -11.62 -22.69
CA GLY A 233 -3.59 -10.54 -22.24
C GLY A 233 -3.11 -10.56 -20.80
N PHE A 234 -3.57 -11.45 -19.92
CA PHE A 234 -3.16 -11.39 -18.51
C PHE A 234 -2.84 -12.75 -17.88
N GLU A 235 -1.58 -12.86 -17.49
CA GLU A 235 -1.10 -13.89 -16.58
C GLU A 235 -1.70 -13.72 -15.17
N PRO A 236 -1.70 -14.79 -14.34
CA PRO A 236 -2.04 -14.67 -12.93
C PRO A 236 -1.18 -13.59 -12.27
N PHE A 237 -1.79 -12.76 -11.42
CA PHE A 237 -1.06 -11.62 -10.86
C PHE A 237 0.03 -12.03 -9.86
N LEU A 238 -0.17 -13.16 -9.19
CA LEU A 238 0.82 -13.80 -8.33
C LEU A 238 1.83 -14.52 -9.22
N THR A 239 2.67 -13.71 -9.85
CA THR A 239 3.78 -14.11 -10.70
C THR A 239 5.03 -13.46 -10.11
N GLY A 240 6.13 -14.20 -10.03
CA GLY A 240 7.35 -13.73 -9.36
C GLY A 240 7.82 -12.35 -9.84
N VAL A 241 7.79 -12.10 -11.15
CA VAL A 241 8.19 -10.81 -11.75
C VAL A 241 7.29 -9.62 -11.38
N ASN A 242 6.12 -9.86 -10.80
CA ASN A 242 5.25 -8.80 -10.30
C ASN A 242 5.60 -8.37 -8.87
N MET A 243 6.56 -9.02 -8.21
CA MET A 243 6.99 -8.77 -6.82
C MET A 243 8.53 -8.83 -6.70
N THR A 244 9.20 -8.12 -7.59
CA THR A 244 10.67 -7.97 -7.62
C THR A 244 11.02 -6.49 -7.82
N PHE A 245 12.30 -6.16 -7.82
CA PHE A 245 12.84 -4.81 -8.04
C PHE A 245 12.16 -4.11 -9.22
N GLY A 246 11.74 -2.84 -9.07
CA GLY A 246 11.03 -2.07 -10.09
C GLY A 246 9.54 -2.43 -10.22
N SER A 247 9.07 -3.42 -9.46
CA SER A 247 7.71 -3.95 -9.49
C SER A 247 7.07 -3.90 -8.10
N GLY A 248 6.28 -4.91 -7.75
CA GLY A 248 5.69 -5.07 -6.41
C GLY A 248 6.71 -5.47 -5.35
N GLN A 249 6.21 -6.00 -4.24
CA GLN A 249 7.02 -6.34 -3.07
C GLN A 249 6.37 -7.43 -2.22
N ILE A 250 7.14 -8.03 -1.32
CA ILE A 250 6.63 -8.86 -0.23
C ILE A 250 6.93 -8.15 1.09
N ARG A 251 5.95 -8.07 1.99
CA ARG A 251 6.13 -7.47 3.32
C ARG A 251 5.75 -8.44 4.41
N THR A 252 6.43 -8.34 5.53
CA THR A 252 6.11 -9.09 6.74
C THR A 252 5.69 -8.12 7.84
N ASN A 253 4.88 -8.60 8.76
CA ASN A 253 4.54 -7.89 9.98
C ASN A 253 4.51 -8.90 11.13
N SER A 254 5.48 -8.81 12.03
CA SER A 254 5.82 -9.90 12.93
C SER A 254 5.74 -9.47 14.38
N PHE A 255 5.05 -10.28 15.19
CA PHE A 255 4.77 -10.03 16.60
C PHE A 255 5.41 -11.07 17.52
N ASP A 256 6.27 -11.92 16.95
CA ASP A 256 6.89 -13.07 17.64
C ASP A 256 7.96 -12.63 18.65
N SER A 257 8.56 -11.47 18.43
CA SER A 257 9.54 -10.86 19.33
C SER A 257 9.39 -9.33 19.40
N SER A 258 9.84 -8.74 20.51
CA SER A 258 9.81 -7.28 20.73
C SER A 258 11.15 -6.64 20.31
N PRO A 259 11.12 -5.44 19.69
CA PRO A 259 9.93 -4.73 19.21
C PRO A 259 9.31 -5.49 18.02
N TRP A 260 8.01 -5.30 17.82
CA TRP A 260 7.35 -5.77 16.60
C TRP A 260 7.96 -5.06 15.41
N THR A 261 8.08 -5.75 14.29
CA THR A 261 8.79 -5.20 13.12
C THR A 261 8.11 -5.57 11.83
N LEU A 262 8.18 -4.66 10.86
CA LEU A 262 7.87 -4.95 9.47
C LEU A 262 9.14 -4.92 8.64
N ARG A 263 9.30 -5.92 7.78
CA ARG A 263 10.39 -6.04 6.80
C ARG A 263 9.86 -6.22 5.40
N GLN A 264 10.68 -5.83 4.43
CA GLN A 264 10.36 -5.90 3.02
C GLN A 264 11.33 -6.83 2.29
N PHE A 265 10.80 -7.52 1.29
CA PHE A 265 11.53 -8.46 0.45
C PHE A 265 11.17 -8.27 -1.01
N GLN A 266 12.09 -8.68 -1.87
CA GLN A 266 11.89 -8.80 -3.31
C GLN A 266 12.17 -10.23 -3.76
N PHE A 267 11.40 -10.75 -4.71
CA PHE A 267 11.69 -12.05 -5.32
C PHE A 267 12.94 -11.99 -6.20
N VAL A 268 13.71 -13.06 -6.15
CA VAL A 268 14.92 -13.31 -6.93
C VAL A 268 14.94 -14.79 -7.35
N THR A 269 15.88 -15.16 -8.21
CA THR A 269 16.20 -16.56 -8.50
C THR A 269 17.35 -17.04 -7.64
N GLU A 270 17.29 -18.31 -7.22
CA GLU A 270 18.45 -19.02 -6.68
C GLU A 270 18.61 -20.32 -7.46
N GLY A 271 19.35 -20.24 -8.57
CA GLY A 271 19.38 -21.30 -9.58
C GLY A 271 18.03 -21.37 -10.30
N ASP A 272 17.41 -22.55 -10.29
CA ASP A 272 16.11 -22.77 -10.96
C ASP A 272 14.90 -22.62 -10.01
N ARG A 273 15.09 -22.07 -8.82
CA ARG A 273 14.04 -21.89 -7.80
C ARG A 273 13.80 -20.43 -7.49
N LEU A 274 12.56 -20.14 -7.07
CA LEU A 274 12.18 -18.84 -6.52
C LEU A 274 12.80 -18.67 -5.12
N SER A 275 13.34 -17.49 -4.85
CA SER A 275 13.92 -17.10 -3.57
C SER A 275 13.60 -15.64 -3.27
N VAL A 276 14.07 -15.12 -2.15
CA VAL A 276 13.88 -13.71 -1.75
C VAL A 276 15.18 -13.10 -1.26
N VAL A 277 15.28 -11.78 -1.35
CA VAL A 277 16.26 -10.97 -0.64
C VAL A 277 15.55 -9.92 0.21
N GLU A 278 16.09 -9.64 1.39
CA GLU A 278 15.61 -8.54 2.24
C GLU A 278 16.08 -7.21 1.63
N VAL A 279 15.19 -6.21 1.60
CA VAL A 279 15.48 -4.86 1.11
C VAL A 279 14.98 -3.82 2.11
N PRO A 280 15.53 -2.60 2.10
CA PRO A 280 15.01 -1.51 2.93
C PRO A 280 13.51 -1.31 2.74
N VAL A 281 12.81 -0.94 3.81
CA VAL A 281 11.37 -0.79 3.76
C VAL A 281 11.01 0.50 3.01
N THR A 282 10.38 0.36 1.85
CA THR A 282 9.89 1.51 1.06
C THR A 282 8.89 2.34 1.87
N ASP A 283 8.97 3.67 1.74
CA ASP A 283 8.17 4.64 2.50
C ASP A 283 8.34 4.50 4.02
N ASN A 284 9.56 4.18 4.47
CA ASN A 284 9.93 4.14 5.89
C ASN A 284 11.26 4.86 6.11
N SER A 285 11.19 6.15 6.49
CA SER A 285 12.40 6.91 6.83
C SER A 285 12.96 6.48 8.19
N PHE A 286 14.28 6.39 8.34
CA PHE A 286 14.87 6.15 9.65
C PHE A 286 14.63 7.36 10.57
N GLY A 287 13.81 7.21 11.61
CA GLY A 287 13.33 8.38 12.35
C GLY A 287 14.41 9.22 13.05
N PRO A 288 15.55 8.68 13.53
CA PRO A 288 16.66 9.51 14.00
C PRO A 288 17.20 10.52 12.98
N LEU A 289 16.92 10.37 11.68
CA LEU A 289 17.28 11.38 10.67
C LEU A 289 16.56 12.72 10.89
N TRP A 290 15.42 12.72 11.59
CA TRP A 290 14.69 13.93 12.01
C TRP A 290 15.39 14.68 13.16
N ASN A 291 16.33 14.04 13.84
CA ASN A 291 17.20 14.68 14.81
C ASN A 291 18.46 15.21 14.11
N ASP A 292 18.63 16.53 14.07
CA ASP A 292 19.78 17.19 13.42
C ASP A 292 21.11 17.02 14.18
N LEU A 293 21.07 16.50 15.40
CA LEU A 293 22.24 16.10 16.17
C LEU A 293 22.65 14.64 15.92
N ASP A 294 21.82 13.85 15.24
CA ASP A 294 22.13 12.45 14.96
C ASP A 294 23.38 12.36 14.03
N PRO A 295 24.37 11.52 14.37
CA PRO A 295 25.64 11.46 13.65
C PRO A 295 25.59 10.59 12.39
N HIS A 296 24.42 10.06 12.00
CA HIS A 296 24.32 9.19 10.83
C HIS A 296 24.87 9.90 9.58
N PRO A 297 25.75 9.25 8.79
CA PRO A 297 26.41 9.91 7.65
C PRO A 297 25.44 10.52 6.64
N GLN A 298 24.26 9.90 6.47
CA GLN A 298 23.23 10.36 5.55
C GLN A 298 22.29 11.42 6.14
N GLY A 299 22.42 11.77 7.42
CA GLY A 299 21.58 12.76 8.10
C GLY A 299 21.36 14.04 7.29
N PRO A 300 22.42 14.76 6.85
CA PRO A 300 22.26 15.99 6.08
C PRO A 300 21.54 15.80 4.74
N ALA A 301 21.85 14.73 4.00
CA ALA A 301 21.24 14.46 2.70
C ALA A 301 19.77 14.06 2.85
N CYS A 302 19.45 13.23 3.84
CA CYS A 302 18.07 12.80 4.09
C CYS A 302 17.20 13.92 4.64
N ARG A 303 17.72 14.81 5.49
CA ARG A 303 16.98 16.02 5.91
C ARG A 303 16.68 16.96 4.76
N ALA A 304 17.62 17.13 3.82
CA ALA A 304 17.35 17.88 2.59
C ALA A 304 16.23 17.21 1.77
N ALA A 305 16.23 15.88 1.66
CA ALA A 305 15.16 15.14 0.98
C ALA A 305 13.79 15.27 1.69
N ILE A 306 13.77 15.30 3.03
CA ILE A 306 12.54 15.58 3.80
C ILE A 306 11.98 16.95 3.40
N LEU A 307 12.82 18.00 3.38
CA LEU A 307 12.41 19.35 2.97
C LEU A 307 11.86 19.39 1.54
N GLU A 308 12.48 18.67 0.61
CA GLU A 308 12.00 18.54 -0.77
C GLU A 308 10.65 17.80 -0.87
N GLY A 309 10.39 16.87 0.05
CA GLY A 309 9.16 16.08 0.12
C GLY A 309 7.96 16.79 0.77
N LEU A 310 8.18 17.87 1.53
CA LEU A 310 7.13 18.53 2.34
C LEU A 310 5.84 18.89 1.60
N PRO A 311 5.86 19.37 0.34
CA PRO A 311 4.62 19.69 -0.38
C PRO A 311 3.62 18.53 -0.44
N ARG A 312 4.09 17.28 -0.33
CA ARG A 312 3.27 16.06 -0.36
C ARG A 312 2.61 15.71 0.97
N LEU A 313 3.02 16.37 2.06
CA LEU A 313 2.38 16.25 3.35
C LEU A 313 1.38 17.37 3.61
N LEU A 314 1.28 18.39 2.75
CA LEU A 314 0.40 19.54 2.99
C LEU A 314 -1.08 19.25 2.71
N SER A 315 -1.41 18.17 2.01
CA SER A 315 -2.82 17.81 1.76
C SER A 315 -3.52 17.42 3.06
N ASP A 316 -4.73 17.96 3.25
CA ASP A 316 -5.62 17.60 4.35
C ASP A 316 -6.33 16.26 4.12
N ASN A 317 -6.19 15.70 2.91
CA ASN A 317 -6.66 14.36 2.60
C ASN A 317 -5.59 13.34 3.04
N VAL A 318 -5.87 12.58 4.09
CA VAL A 318 -4.98 11.51 4.59
C VAL A 318 -4.70 10.41 3.56
N ASN A 319 -5.51 10.31 2.49
CA ASN A 319 -5.27 9.39 1.39
C ASN A 319 -4.18 9.89 0.42
N GLU A 320 -3.83 11.18 0.48
CA GLU A 320 -2.88 11.84 -0.41
C GLU A 320 -1.54 12.18 0.24
N MET A 321 -1.49 12.13 1.58
CA MET A 321 -0.27 12.36 2.33
C MET A 321 0.77 11.29 1.96
N ALA A 322 1.96 11.74 1.61
CA ALA A 322 3.12 10.88 1.40
C ALA A 322 4.41 11.66 1.69
N LEU A 323 5.44 10.97 2.16
CA LEU A 323 6.79 11.53 2.21
C LEU A 323 7.74 10.59 1.47
N PRO A 324 7.94 10.81 0.15
CA PRO A 324 8.86 10.00 -0.63
C PRO A 324 10.29 10.30 -0.20
N MET A 325 11.06 9.24 0.04
CA MET A 325 12.44 9.34 0.49
C MET A 325 13.38 8.63 -0.51
N PRO A 326 14.59 9.16 -0.75
CA PRO A 326 15.64 8.41 -1.44
C PRO A 326 15.87 7.06 -0.78
N ILE A 327 16.25 6.05 -1.57
CA ILE A 327 16.51 4.70 -1.07
C ILE A 327 17.58 4.69 0.03
N GLU A 328 18.57 5.58 -0.07
CA GLU A 328 19.65 5.73 0.89
C GLU A 328 19.17 6.24 2.27
N CYS A 329 17.91 6.68 2.37
CA CYS A 329 17.25 7.18 3.58
C CYS A 329 16.21 6.20 4.15
N LEU A 330 15.99 5.07 3.47
CA LEU A 330 15.05 4.04 3.91
C LEU A 330 15.71 3.14 4.97
N SER A 331 15.03 2.97 6.09
CA SER A 331 15.49 2.11 7.17
C SER A 331 15.49 0.63 6.79
N ALA A 332 16.30 -0.15 7.49
CA ALA A 332 16.32 -1.60 7.43
C ALA A 332 14.94 -2.24 7.74
N GLU A 333 14.27 -1.78 8.79
CA GLU A 333 12.97 -2.30 9.23
C GLU A 333 12.09 -1.21 9.83
N SER A 334 10.77 -1.44 9.90
CA SER A 334 9.81 -0.54 10.56
C SER A 334 9.43 -1.13 11.92
N SER A 335 10.18 -0.73 12.95
CA SER A 335 10.03 -1.23 14.32
C SER A 335 9.00 -0.46 15.14
N ASP A 336 8.26 -1.18 16.00
CA ASP A 336 7.33 -0.64 17.00
C ASP A 336 8.10 -0.17 18.23
N ASP A 337 8.90 0.87 18.02
CA ASP A 337 9.62 1.54 19.09
C ASP A 337 9.57 3.06 18.88
N PHE A 338 10.20 3.79 19.81
CA PHE A 338 10.19 5.25 19.79
C PHE A 338 10.96 5.84 18.60
N THR A 339 11.79 5.08 17.89
CA THR A 339 12.58 5.58 16.76
C THR A 339 11.72 5.98 15.57
N SER A 340 10.51 5.43 15.46
CA SER A 340 9.55 5.71 14.41
C SER A 340 8.65 6.94 14.68
N ASP A 341 8.73 7.57 15.86
CA ASP A 341 8.02 8.81 16.19
C ASP A 341 8.85 10.03 15.76
N TYR A 342 8.57 10.57 14.57
CA TYR A 342 9.38 11.63 13.98
C TYR A 342 9.26 12.96 14.72
N ALA A 343 8.09 13.27 15.30
CA ALA A 343 7.91 14.49 16.09
C ALA A 343 8.75 14.44 17.37
N SER A 344 8.78 13.28 18.04
CA SER A 344 9.65 13.05 19.19
C SER A 344 11.14 13.11 18.82
N MET A 345 11.54 12.57 17.67
CA MET A 345 12.92 12.66 17.20
C MET A 345 13.32 14.09 16.86
N LEU A 346 12.42 14.85 16.22
CA LEU A 346 12.63 16.25 15.89
C LEU A 346 12.89 17.10 17.15
N LEU A 347 12.07 16.91 18.19
CA LEU A 347 12.21 17.61 19.48
C LEU A 347 13.49 17.27 20.26
N GLN A 348 14.17 16.17 19.93
CA GLN A 348 15.45 15.80 20.54
C GLN A 348 16.65 16.49 19.87
N GLY A 349 16.41 17.20 18.76
CA GLY A 349 17.42 17.94 18.01
C GLY A 349 17.90 19.22 18.70
N SER A 350 18.71 19.97 17.95
CA SER A 350 19.18 21.30 18.34
C SER A 350 18.12 22.39 18.13
N GLY A 351 17.04 22.07 17.41
CA GLY A 351 16.00 22.98 16.95
C GLY A 351 16.32 23.65 15.61
N ALA A 352 17.49 23.43 15.02
CA ALA A 352 17.82 24.03 13.72
C ALA A 352 16.95 23.43 12.59
N PHE A 353 16.73 22.11 12.60
CA PHE A 353 15.87 21.48 11.60
C PHE A 353 14.39 21.82 11.77
N GLU A 354 13.91 22.05 13.00
CA GLU A 354 12.57 22.60 13.24
C GLU A 354 12.39 23.98 12.57
N VAL A 355 13.42 24.83 12.64
CA VAL A 355 13.42 26.14 11.97
C VAL A 355 13.45 25.99 10.45
N GLU A 356 14.27 25.10 9.91
CA GLU A 356 14.31 24.83 8.45
C GLU A 356 12.94 24.35 7.93
N ILE A 357 12.27 23.48 8.68
CA ILE A 357 10.90 23.05 8.37
C ILE A 357 9.93 24.24 8.43
N ALA A 358 9.97 25.05 9.49
CA ALA A 358 9.09 26.20 9.64
C ALA A 358 9.26 27.22 8.50
N ASP A 359 10.50 27.50 8.10
CA ASP A 359 10.81 28.38 6.98
C ASP A 359 10.27 27.80 5.67
N ALA A 360 10.46 26.50 5.41
CA ALA A 360 9.93 25.83 4.23
C ALA A 360 8.39 25.84 4.18
N LEU A 361 7.72 25.62 5.32
CA LEU A 361 6.26 25.71 5.41
C LEU A 361 5.76 27.13 5.12
N ALA A 362 6.43 28.16 5.65
CA ALA A 362 6.11 29.55 5.38
C ALA A 362 6.29 29.91 3.89
N GLU A 363 7.33 29.41 3.24
CA GLU A 363 7.55 29.57 1.79
C GLU A 363 6.46 28.88 0.95
N LEU A 364 5.95 27.73 1.43
CA LEU A 364 4.84 27.00 0.81
C LEU A 364 3.46 27.60 1.15
N GLY A 365 3.41 28.62 2.02
CA GLY A 365 2.16 29.25 2.46
C GLY A 365 1.31 28.38 3.38
N SER A 366 1.90 27.40 4.05
CA SER A 366 1.23 26.53 5.03
C SER A 366 1.35 27.10 6.44
N ASP A 367 0.28 26.96 7.22
CA ASP A 367 0.21 27.31 8.64
C ASP A 367 0.38 26.10 9.58
N LEU A 368 0.72 24.93 9.03
CA LEU A 368 1.13 23.77 9.83
C LEU A 368 2.38 24.12 10.67
N THR A 369 2.47 23.50 11.83
CA THR A 369 3.68 23.52 12.65
C THR A 369 4.65 22.42 12.22
N PRO A 370 5.97 22.56 12.52
CA PRO A 370 6.93 21.48 12.27
C PRO A 370 6.54 20.14 12.91
N LEU A 371 5.89 20.15 14.08
CA LEU A 371 5.45 18.94 14.77
C LEU A 371 4.23 18.29 14.09
N GLU A 372 3.24 19.07 13.64
CA GLU A 372 2.11 18.53 12.87
C GLU A 372 2.60 17.92 11.56
N LEU A 373 3.58 18.55 10.90
CA LEU A 373 4.21 18.01 9.70
C LEU A 373 4.97 16.71 9.97
N ALA A 374 5.72 16.63 11.08
CA ALA A 374 6.39 15.41 11.50
C ALA A 374 5.39 14.30 11.87
N ASN A 375 4.22 14.64 12.44
CA ASN A 375 3.13 13.68 12.65
C ASN A 375 2.53 13.19 11.33
N ARG A 376 2.33 14.08 10.34
CA ARG A 376 1.91 13.68 8.98
C ARG A 376 2.92 12.75 8.33
N ALA A 377 4.21 13.04 8.48
CA ALA A 377 5.28 12.16 7.99
C ALA A 377 5.30 10.82 8.72
N THR A 378 5.11 10.82 10.05
CA THR A 378 5.01 9.58 10.85
C THR A 378 3.85 8.74 10.33
N PHE A 379 2.69 9.34 10.11
CA PHE A 379 1.52 8.64 9.58
C PHE A 379 1.72 8.11 8.14
N ALA A 380 2.30 8.92 7.25
CA ALA A 380 2.29 8.67 5.80
C ALA A 380 3.56 8.01 5.24
N SER A 381 4.65 7.97 5.99
CA SER A 381 5.96 7.42 5.57
C SER A 381 6.60 6.61 6.69
N ASN A 382 5.74 5.85 7.36
CA ASN A 382 6.16 4.81 8.27
C ASN A 382 5.07 3.73 8.34
N CYS A 383 5.42 2.46 8.10
CA CYS A 383 4.46 1.37 8.24
C CYS A 383 3.91 1.33 9.67
N MET A 384 4.77 1.43 10.67
CA MET A 384 4.39 1.50 12.07
C MET A 384 3.53 2.72 12.41
N GLY A 385 3.73 3.84 11.70
CA GLY A 385 2.91 5.03 11.85
C GLY A 385 1.43 4.77 11.59
N CYS A 386 1.10 4.22 10.42
CA CYS A 386 -0.29 3.90 10.06
C CYS A 386 -0.90 2.79 10.95
N HIS A 387 -0.07 1.85 11.41
CA HIS A 387 -0.50 0.71 12.20
C HIS A 387 -0.68 0.98 13.69
N GLN A 388 0.16 1.83 14.30
CA GLN A 388 0.17 2.01 15.76
C GLN A 388 0.59 3.42 16.18
N LEU A 389 1.77 3.88 15.79
CA LEU A 389 2.42 5.04 16.41
C LEU A 389 1.74 6.37 16.08
N ALA A 390 1.17 6.52 14.88
CA ALA A 390 0.50 7.75 14.51
C ALA A 390 -0.95 7.80 14.97
N ILE A 391 -1.55 6.71 15.45
CA ILE A 391 -3.00 6.63 15.68
C ILE A 391 -3.48 7.72 16.63
N GLY A 392 -4.43 8.53 16.15
CA GLY A 392 -5.00 9.63 16.92
C GLY A 392 -4.07 10.83 17.12
N LEU A 393 -2.87 10.84 16.54
CA LEU A 393 -2.05 12.04 16.49
C LEU A 393 -2.78 13.15 15.73
N ASP A 394 -2.56 14.37 16.21
CA ASP A 394 -3.00 15.59 15.52
C ASP A 394 -2.12 15.81 14.29
N LEU A 395 -2.76 15.81 13.13
CA LEU A 395 -2.15 16.06 11.83
C LEU A 395 -2.32 17.52 11.41
N GLY A 396 -2.81 18.40 12.29
CA GLY A 396 -3.12 19.79 12.00
C GLY A 396 -4.46 19.96 11.28
N HIS A 397 -4.93 21.20 11.23
CA HIS A 397 -6.23 21.58 10.61
C HIS A 397 -7.45 20.80 11.13
N GLY A 398 -7.37 20.26 12.35
CA GLY A 398 -8.43 19.45 12.96
C GLY A 398 -8.52 18.03 12.41
N ILE A 399 -7.49 17.56 11.70
CA ILE A 399 -7.40 16.20 11.16
C ILE A 399 -6.63 15.34 12.16
N SER A 400 -7.14 14.16 12.45
CA SER A 400 -6.42 13.18 13.26
C SER A 400 -6.15 11.92 12.45
N ALA A 401 -5.01 11.29 12.71
CA ALA A 401 -4.66 10.04 12.03
C ALA A 401 -5.71 8.96 12.33
N PRO A 402 -6.26 8.31 11.30
CA PRO A 402 -7.33 7.34 11.46
C PRO A 402 -6.83 6.05 12.14
N SER A 403 -7.72 5.38 12.87
CA SER A 403 -7.32 4.24 13.72
C SER A 403 -7.22 2.90 12.96
N SER A 404 -6.19 2.12 13.29
CA SER A 404 -6.12 0.67 13.05
C SER A 404 -7.03 -0.12 14.02
N MET A 405 -6.96 -1.44 14.01
CA MET A 405 -7.65 -2.35 14.91
C MET A 405 -6.65 -3.04 15.84
N GLY A 406 -6.12 -2.30 16.83
CA GLY A 406 -5.13 -2.85 17.76
C GLY A 406 -3.89 -3.34 17.01
N PHE A 407 -3.30 -2.45 16.22
CA PHE A 407 -2.21 -2.64 15.26
C PHE A 407 -2.65 -2.96 13.83
N VAL A 408 -3.54 -3.93 13.59
CA VAL A 408 -3.79 -4.42 12.22
C VAL A 408 -4.92 -3.70 11.51
N HIS A 409 -4.93 -3.74 10.18
CA HIS A 409 -6.02 -3.19 9.38
C HIS A 409 -7.07 -4.23 8.97
N VAL A 410 -6.67 -5.51 8.90
CA VAL A 410 -7.57 -6.66 8.76
C VAL A 410 -7.27 -7.58 9.93
N ASP A 411 -8.28 -7.89 10.72
CA ASP A 411 -8.12 -8.71 11.93
C ASP A 411 -8.36 -10.18 11.61
N GLU A 412 -7.40 -11.00 11.98
CA GLU A 412 -7.37 -12.45 11.75
C GLU A 412 -8.18 -13.23 12.79
N PHE A 413 -8.59 -12.60 13.89
CA PHE A 413 -9.33 -13.26 14.97
C PHE A 413 -10.83 -13.03 14.93
N SER A 414 -11.28 -11.83 14.55
CA SER A 414 -12.69 -11.47 14.54
C SER A 414 -13.29 -11.51 13.14
N THR A 415 -14.53 -12.00 13.10
CA THR A 415 -15.34 -12.00 11.89
C THR A 415 -16.61 -11.21 12.12
N GLN A 416 -17.17 -10.75 11.01
CA GLN A 416 -18.44 -10.05 10.97
C GLN A 416 -19.28 -10.54 9.78
N PRO A 417 -20.61 -10.50 9.89
CA PRO A 417 -21.47 -10.80 8.75
C PRO A 417 -21.18 -9.90 7.55
N CYS A 418 -21.18 -10.48 6.36
CA CYS A 418 -21.02 -9.78 5.10
C CYS A 418 -21.76 -10.50 3.95
N SER A 419 -21.78 -9.90 2.76
CA SER A 419 -22.47 -10.47 1.60
C SER A 419 -21.89 -11.85 1.24
N GLY A 420 -22.69 -12.89 1.47
CA GLY A 420 -22.36 -14.29 1.19
C GLY A 420 -21.67 -15.05 2.34
N GLY A 421 -21.48 -14.49 3.53
CA GLY A 421 -20.94 -15.27 4.67
C GLY A 421 -20.31 -14.40 5.76
N GLU A 422 -19.23 -14.91 6.36
CA GLU A 422 -18.45 -14.22 7.38
C GLU A 422 -17.19 -13.60 6.75
N CYS A 423 -16.94 -12.34 7.06
CA CYS A 423 -15.73 -11.62 6.63
C CYS A 423 -14.85 -11.30 7.82
N PHE A 424 -13.53 -11.34 7.64
CA PHE A 424 -12.60 -10.78 8.61
C PHE A 424 -12.87 -9.28 8.86
N GLY A 425 -12.67 -8.85 10.10
CA GLY A 425 -12.87 -7.46 10.52
C GLY A 425 -11.90 -6.51 9.80
N ILE A 426 -12.36 -5.29 9.49
CA ILE A 426 -11.48 -4.23 8.94
C ILE A 426 -11.48 -3.01 9.86
N SER A 427 -10.36 -2.29 9.94
CA SER A 427 -10.21 -1.13 10.82
C SER A 427 -11.09 0.07 10.41
N ALA A 428 -11.21 1.04 11.31
CA ALA A 428 -11.90 2.30 11.03
C ALA A 428 -11.22 3.09 9.90
N ALA A 429 -9.88 3.10 9.86
CA ALA A 429 -9.13 3.73 8.77
C ALA A 429 -9.50 3.16 7.40
N LEU A 430 -9.51 1.84 7.25
CA LEU A 430 -9.92 1.22 5.98
C LEU A 430 -11.39 1.55 5.66
N ARG A 431 -12.29 1.37 6.63
CA ARG A 431 -13.73 1.52 6.43
C ARG A 431 -14.14 2.94 6.07
N ASN A 432 -13.55 3.93 6.72
CA ASN A 432 -14.04 5.31 6.71
C ASN A 432 -13.19 6.24 5.85
N GLN A 433 -11.93 5.90 5.57
CA GLN A 433 -11.01 6.77 4.81
C GLN A 433 -10.58 6.09 3.50
N PHE A 434 -9.84 4.98 3.60
CA PHE A 434 -9.13 4.44 2.44
C PHE A 434 -10.04 3.73 1.43
N ILE A 435 -10.98 2.89 1.86
CA ILE A 435 -11.88 2.20 0.92
C ILE A 435 -12.82 3.19 0.20
N PRO A 436 -13.44 4.17 0.89
CA PRO A 436 -14.23 5.20 0.22
C PRO A 436 -13.43 5.97 -0.85
N HIS A 437 -12.20 6.41 -0.54
CA HIS A 437 -11.34 7.08 -1.51
C HIS A 437 -11.04 6.20 -2.73
N ARG A 438 -10.59 4.96 -2.49
CA ARG A 438 -10.31 3.99 -3.57
C ARG A 438 -11.51 3.71 -4.45
N ARG A 439 -12.71 3.66 -3.86
CA ARG A 439 -13.97 3.50 -4.58
C ARG A 439 -14.21 4.68 -5.50
N GLN A 440 -13.99 5.91 -5.02
CA GLN A 440 -14.18 7.10 -5.84
C GLN A 440 -13.20 7.12 -7.01
N VAL A 441 -11.91 6.88 -6.76
CA VAL A 441 -10.88 6.80 -7.81
C VAL A 441 -11.24 5.76 -8.88
N LEU A 442 -11.77 4.60 -8.48
CA LEU A 442 -12.20 3.58 -9.41
C LEU A 442 -13.45 4.00 -10.22
N ILE A 443 -14.40 4.68 -9.59
CA ILE A 443 -15.58 5.23 -10.29
C ILE A 443 -15.14 6.30 -11.30
N ASP A 444 -14.31 7.24 -10.89
CA ASP A 444 -13.80 8.31 -11.76
C ASP A 444 -13.05 7.73 -12.98
N PHE A 445 -12.25 6.69 -12.75
CA PHE A 445 -11.58 5.97 -13.83
C PHE A 445 -12.57 5.27 -14.76
N LEU A 446 -13.56 4.57 -14.21
CA LEU A 446 -14.61 3.88 -14.97
C LEU A 446 -15.44 4.83 -15.84
N GLU A 447 -15.75 6.02 -15.32
CA GLU A 447 -16.45 7.08 -16.05
C GLU A 447 -15.58 7.65 -17.17
N PHE A 448 -14.29 7.87 -16.90
CA PHE A 448 -13.32 8.33 -17.89
C PHE A 448 -13.09 7.30 -19.00
N ALA A 449 -12.85 6.04 -18.64
CA ALA A 449 -12.55 4.96 -19.57
C ALA A 449 -13.79 4.42 -20.32
N GLY A 450 -14.99 4.65 -19.79
CA GLY A 450 -16.25 4.20 -20.38
C GLY A 450 -16.68 4.98 -21.64
N CYS A 451 -16.15 6.19 -21.85
CA CYS A 451 -16.70 7.13 -22.82
C CYS A 451 -15.83 7.38 -24.08
N ASP A 452 -14.61 6.84 -24.17
CA ASP A 452 -13.70 7.08 -25.30
C ASP A 452 -13.02 5.80 -25.84
N GLU A 453 -12.79 5.83 -27.15
CA GLU A 453 -12.34 4.77 -28.06
C GLU A 453 -11.35 3.73 -27.53
N VAL A 454 -11.59 2.47 -27.95
CA VAL A 454 -10.65 1.34 -27.84
C VAL A 454 -9.31 1.74 -28.47
N CYS A 455 -8.19 1.46 -27.78
CA CYS A 455 -6.88 1.56 -28.39
C CYS A 455 -6.80 0.61 -29.60
N GLU A 456 -6.89 1.12 -30.83
CA GLU A 456 -6.58 0.33 -32.02
C GLU A 456 -5.06 0.10 -32.06
N GLN A 457 -4.59 -1.08 -31.64
CA GLN A 457 -3.20 -1.44 -31.87
C GLN A 457 -2.91 -1.41 -33.38
N SER A 458 -2.05 -0.48 -33.81
CA SER A 458 -1.31 -0.64 -35.06
C SER A 458 -0.21 -1.68 -34.84
N ASN A 459 -0.02 -2.58 -35.82
CA ASN A 459 0.87 -3.74 -35.78
C ASN A 459 2.21 -3.55 -35.03
N PRO A 460 2.72 -4.58 -34.32
CA PRO A 460 4.01 -4.54 -33.64
C PRO A 460 5.14 -4.69 -34.65
N THR A 461 5.49 -3.61 -35.34
CA THR A 461 6.70 -3.57 -36.20
C THR A 461 7.51 -2.29 -36.01
N GLY A 462 7.32 -1.57 -34.90
CA GLY A 462 8.14 -0.41 -34.56
C GLY A 462 8.94 -0.74 -33.30
N ASP A 463 10.28 -0.71 -33.40
CA ASP A 463 11.18 -0.57 -32.26
C ASP A 463 10.83 0.73 -31.53
N VAL A 464 9.92 0.62 -30.57
CA VAL A 464 9.69 1.63 -29.53
C VAL A 464 10.29 1.00 -28.28
N ALA A 465 11.19 1.72 -27.62
CA ALA A 465 11.84 1.27 -26.40
C ALA A 465 10.76 0.88 -25.37
N THR A 466 10.40 -0.41 -25.33
CA THR A 466 9.83 -1.00 -24.13
C THR A 466 10.83 -0.70 -23.04
N LEU A 467 10.44 0.06 -22.02
CA LEU A 467 11.19 0.05 -20.78
C LEU A 467 11.37 -1.43 -20.43
N GLU A 468 12.60 -1.92 -20.48
CA GLU A 468 12.93 -3.27 -20.04
C GLU A 468 12.65 -3.29 -18.54
N GLY A 469 11.45 -3.73 -18.19
CA GLY A 469 11.00 -3.87 -16.82
C GLY A 469 11.13 -5.32 -16.35
N PRO A 470 10.79 -5.58 -15.08
CA PRO A 470 10.88 -6.92 -14.49
C PRO A 470 10.10 -7.99 -15.26
N ALA A 471 8.94 -7.60 -15.79
CA ALA A 471 8.10 -8.48 -16.62
C ALA A 471 8.79 -8.92 -17.92
N THR A 472 9.80 -8.19 -18.40
CA THR A 472 10.57 -8.49 -19.62
C THR A 472 11.96 -9.04 -19.35
N ILE A 473 12.61 -8.64 -18.25
CA ILE A 473 13.97 -9.05 -17.89
C ILE A 473 13.96 -10.37 -17.10
N GLY A 474 12.86 -10.70 -16.42
CA GLY A 474 12.79 -11.81 -15.49
C GLY A 474 13.22 -11.40 -14.09
N LEU A 475 13.42 -12.40 -13.23
CA LEU A 475 13.93 -12.19 -11.87
C LEU A 475 15.47 -12.07 -11.89
N PRO A 476 16.06 -11.16 -11.09
CA PRO A 476 17.50 -11.15 -10.88
C PRO A 476 17.94 -12.35 -10.03
N GLU A 477 19.18 -12.79 -10.19
CA GLU A 477 19.78 -13.81 -9.34
C GLU A 477 20.07 -13.28 -7.92
N ALA A 478 19.95 -14.14 -6.92
CA ALA A 478 20.14 -13.81 -5.50
C ALA A 478 21.58 -13.39 -5.14
N ASP A 479 22.57 -13.70 -5.99
CA ASP A 479 23.96 -13.32 -5.80
C ASP A 479 24.30 -11.94 -6.37
N VAL A 480 23.36 -11.29 -7.06
CA VAL A 480 23.51 -9.90 -7.48
C VAL A 480 23.40 -9.00 -6.24
N PRO A 481 24.37 -8.09 -6.00
CA PRO A 481 24.33 -7.19 -4.85
C PRO A 481 23.04 -6.36 -4.82
N VAL A 482 22.37 -6.35 -3.67
CA VAL A 482 21.09 -5.65 -3.48
C VAL A 482 21.23 -4.17 -3.82
N GLU A 483 22.35 -3.53 -3.47
CA GLU A 483 22.58 -2.11 -3.77
C GLU A 483 22.61 -1.83 -5.28
N ALA A 484 23.09 -2.78 -6.09
CA ALA A 484 23.07 -2.63 -7.55
C ALA A 484 21.65 -2.74 -8.11
N LEU A 485 20.83 -3.65 -7.56
CA LEU A 485 19.43 -3.80 -7.94
C LEU A 485 18.59 -2.59 -7.51
N LEU A 486 18.83 -2.04 -6.32
CA LEU A 486 18.20 -0.81 -5.84
C LEU A 486 18.61 0.42 -6.67
N ALA A 487 19.86 0.50 -7.11
CA ALA A 487 20.31 1.56 -8.01
C ALA A 487 19.62 1.48 -9.39
N TRP A 488 19.46 0.26 -9.91
CA TRP A 488 18.71 0.03 -11.15
C TRP A 488 17.22 0.38 -11.00
N GLU A 489 16.59 -0.03 -9.90
CA GLU A 489 15.20 0.31 -9.58
C GLU A 489 15.01 1.82 -9.51
N LYS A 490 15.91 2.56 -8.86
CA LYS A 490 15.90 4.02 -8.80
C LYS A 490 15.96 4.66 -10.20
N GLU A 491 16.79 4.14 -11.10
CA GLU A 491 16.84 4.59 -12.49
C GLU A 491 15.53 4.29 -13.23
N LEU A 492 14.98 3.09 -13.05
CA LEU A 492 13.69 2.69 -13.63
C LEU A 492 12.55 3.61 -13.18
N GLU A 493 12.43 3.85 -11.87
CA GLU A 493 11.40 4.71 -11.30
C GLU A 493 11.54 6.16 -11.81
N SER A 494 12.78 6.63 -12.04
CA SER A 494 13.04 7.98 -12.56
C SER A 494 12.48 8.24 -13.95
N MET A 495 12.20 7.17 -14.71
CA MET A 495 11.61 7.25 -16.04
C MET A 495 10.07 7.18 -16.03
N GLY A 496 9.47 6.75 -14.91
CA GLY A 496 8.01 6.58 -14.78
C GLY A 496 7.28 7.79 -14.21
N SER A 497 5.94 7.74 -14.23
CA SER A 497 5.12 8.79 -13.62
C SER A 497 5.37 8.91 -12.11
N PRO A 498 5.57 10.14 -11.60
CA PRO A 498 5.72 10.42 -10.18
C PRO A 498 4.39 10.40 -9.41
N LEU A 499 3.26 10.07 -10.03
CA LEU A 499 1.95 10.16 -9.40
C LEU A 499 1.15 8.92 -9.72
N THR A 500 0.31 8.48 -8.80
CA THR A 500 -0.77 7.52 -9.07
C THR A 500 -2.07 8.26 -9.33
N ILE A 501 -3.05 7.58 -9.94
CA ILE A 501 -4.39 8.13 -10.16
C ILE A 501 -5.17 8.38 -8.86
N GLY A 502 -4.78 7.70 -7.76
CA GLY A 502 -5.34 7.90 -6.43
C GLY A 502 -4.63 8.96 -5.59
N ALA A 503 -3.65 9.66 -6.17
CA ALA A 503 -2.91 10.77 -5.57
C ALA A 503 -2.02 10.47 -4.34
N GLY A 504 -1.17 9.43 -4.42
CA GLY A 504 0.08 9.31 -3.63
C GLY A 504 1.24 8.87 -4.54
N ARG A 505 2.45 9.43 -4.40
CA ARG A 505 3.61 9.20 -5.30
C ARG A 505 4.39 7.91 -4.94
N ARG A 506 4.94 7.20 -5.95
CA ARG A 506 6.10 6.29 -5.85
C ARG A 506 7.43 7.07 -6.00
N VAL A 507 8.40 6.75 -5.16
CA VAL A 507 9.68 7.45 -5.01
C VAL A 507 10.35 7.79 -6.37
N VAL A 508 10.76 9.05 -6.57
CA VAL A 508 11.98 9.36 -7.35
C VAL A 508 12.60 10.63 -6.78
N THR A 509 13.86 10.52 -6.39
CA THR A 509 14.78 11.64 -6.24
C THR A 509 15.82 11.56 -7.35
N ASP A 510 15.77 12.45 -8.34
CA ASP A 510 16.66 13.61 -8.45
C ASP A 510 16.35 14.45 -9.70
N ARG A 511 16.84 15.69 -9.68
CA ARG A 511 16.53 16.85 -10.52
C ARG A 511 16.52 16.66 -12.04
N ALA A 512 15.52 17.30 -12.67
CA ALA A 512 15.71 18.04 -13.92
C ALA A 512 15.28 19.51 -13.74
N ARG A 513 16.16 20.33 -13.15
CA ARG A 513 16.20 21.76 -13.49
C ARG A 513 16.71 21.87 -14.93
N VAL A 514 15.81 21.88 -15.90
CA VAL A 514 16.12 22.46 -17.21
C VAL A 514 15.68 23.92 -17.14
N GLY A 515 16.62 24.78 -16.75
CA GLY A 515 16.52 26.19 -17.06
C GLY A 515 16.71 26.39 -18.57
N GLY A 516 15.96 27.32 -19.15
CA GLY A 516 16.17 27.73 -20.53
C GLY A 516 15.10 28.68 -21.06
N GLN A 517 15.30 29.97 -20.76
CA GLN A 517 14.93 31.20 -21.50
C GLN A 517 13.51 31.37 -22.06
#